data_AF-A0A7X7F555-F1
#
_entry.id   AF-A0A7X7F555-F1
#
_cell.length_a   1.000
_cell.length_b   1.000
_cell.length_c   1.000
_cell.angle_alpha   90.00
_cell.angle_beta   90.00
_cell.angle_gamma   90.00
#
_symmetry.space_group_name_H-M   'P 1'
#
loop_
_entity.id
_entity.type
_entity.pdbx_description
1 polymer ?
#
loop_
_entity_poly.entity_id
_entity_poly.type
_entity_poly.pdbx_seq_one_letter_code
_entity_poly.pdbx_strand_id
1 'polypeptide(L)'
;RVKYITLVNLLSTDALDDSDLTPFDPAQPGAENIPFPEYLTSEDKSAQIASHVVEWLTDETARARRVDQLVRLKAEVAHGGASSRAAEYILGHLAARSAPASRPHYLSPATNREVVGH
;
A
#
# COMPACT_ATOMS: atom_id res chain seq x y z
N ARG A 1 -13.79 -3.95 5.61
CA ARG A 1 -12.72 -4.44 6.52
C ARG A 1 -11.52 -4.76 5.64
N VAL A 2 -10.28 -4.70 6.12
CA VAL A 2 -9.10 -5.07 5.32
C VAL A 2 -8.28 -6.01 6.20
N LYS A 3 -7.81 -7.12 5.63
CA LYS A 3 -7.08 -8.17 6.37
C LYS A 3 -5.68 -7.73 6.82
N TYR A 4 -5.05 -6.86 6.04
CA TYR A 4 -3.71 -6.32 6.30
C TYR A 4 -3.71 -4.81 6.10
N ILE A 5 -3.36 -4.03 7.12
CA ILE A 5 -3.31 -2.57 7.02
C ILE A 5 -1.87 -2.07 7.03
N THR A 6 -0.97 -2.68 7.81
CA THR A 6 0.44 -2.33 7.69
C THR A 6 1.02 -2.88 6.39
N LEU A 7 1.83 -2.04 5.74
CA LEU A 7 2.58 -2.39 4.55
C LEU A 7 3.44 -3.65 4.77
N VAL A 8 3.92 -3.91 5.99
CA VAL A 8 4.74 -5.09 6.31
C VAL A 8 3.96 -6.38 6.08
N ASN A 9 2.74 -6.47 6.62
CA ASN A 9 1.92 -7.67 6.42
C ASN A 9 1.46 -7.81 4.96
N LEU A 10 1.14 -6.69 4.30
CA LEU A 10 0.81 -6.68 2.87
C LEU A 10 1.94 -7.24 2.01
N LEU A 11 3.19 -6.89 2.33
CA LEU A 11 4.37 -7.37 1.62
C LEU A 11 4.73 -8.82 1.96
N SER A 12 4.21 -9.37 3.06
CA SER A 12 4.47 -10.75 3.48
C SER A 12 3.56 -11.81 2.85
N THR A 13 2.59 -11.39 2.03
CA THR A 13 1.62 -12.28 1.38
C THR A 13 1.66 -12.13 -0.14
N ASP A 14 1.57 -13.24 -0.86
CA ASP A 14 1.46 -13.26 -2.33
C ASP A 14 0.01 -13.09 -2.82
N ALA A 15 -0.96 -13.20 -1.91
CA ALA A 15 -2.38 -13.14 -2.22
C ALA A 15 -3.01 -11.91 -1.54
N LEU A 16 -3.18 -10.85 -2.34
CA LEU A 16 -4.14 -9.78 -2.04
C LEU A 16 -5.48 -10.23 -2.61
N ASP A 17 -6.14 -11.15 -1.92
CA ASP A 17 -7.49 -11.54 -2.31
C ASP A 17 -8.46 -10.43 -1.86
N ASP A 18 -8.85 -9.59 -2.82
CA ASP A 18 -9.80 -8.49 -2.61
C ASP A 18 -11.16 -8.97 -2.07
N SER A 19 -11.45 -10.28 -2.14
CA SER A 19 -12.68 -10.87 -1.61
C SER A 19 -12.60 -11.30 -0.13
N ASP A 20 -11.41 -11.49 0.43
CA ASP A 20 -11.21 -11.90 1.83
C ASP A 20 -10.83 -10.71 2.73
N LEU A 21 -11.86 -10.10 3.31
CA LEU A 21 -11.76 -8.96 4.22
C LEU A 21 -11.87 -9.37 5.70
N THR A 22 -11.69 -10.66 6.01
CA THR A 22 -11.77 -11.16 7.38
C THR A 22 -10.67 -10.54 8.26
N PRO A 23 -10.99 -10.10 9.50
CA PRO A 23 -9.97 -9.66 10.44
C PRO A 23 -8.99 -10.79 10.75
N PHE A 24 -7.75 -10.43 11.11
CA PHE A 24 -6.77 -11.40 11.60
C PHE A 24 -7.31 -12.19 12.80
N ASP A 25 -7.25 -13.53 12.69
CA ASP A 25 -7.51 -14.46 13.78
C ASP A 25 -6.23 -15.27 14.08
N PRO A 26 -5.66 -15.20 15.29
CA PRO A 26 -4.46 -15.97 15.64
C PRO A 26 -4.68 -17.50 15.63
N ALA A 27 -5.94 -17.97 15.68
CA ALA A 27 -6.26 -19.39 15.61
C ALA A 27 -6.44 -19.90 14.16
N GLN A 28 -6.44 -19.01 13.16
CA GLN A 28 -6.60 -19.42 11.78
C GLN A 28 -5.33 -20.13 11.26
N PRO A 29 -5.47 -21.12 10.36
CA PRO A 29 -4.32 -21.73 9.71
C PRO A 29 -3.48 -20.68 8.98
N GLY A 30 -2.16 -20.70 9.17
CA GLY A 30 -1.24 -19.76 8.51
C GLY A 30 -1.08 -18.42 9.23
N ALA A 31 -1.72 -18.20 10.39
CA ALA A 31 -1.49 -17.01 11.23
C ALA A 31 -0.01 -16.83 11.61
N GLU A 32 0.73 -17.94 11.72
CA GLU A 32 2.15 -17.95 12.00
C GLU A 32 3.01 -17.31 10.91
N ASN A 33 2.48 -17.13 9.70
CA ASN A 33 3.21 -16.51 8.60
C ASN A 33 3.07 -14.97 8.58
N ILE A 34 2.15 -14.42 9.38
CA ILE A 34 1.92 -12.98 9.47
C ILE A 34 2.91 -12.41 10.50
N PRO A 35 3.88 -11.56 10.10
CA PRO A 35 4.95 -11.12 10.99
C PRO A 35 4.46 -10.25 12.14
N PHE A 36 3.41 -9.46 11.91
CA PHE A 36 2.80 -8.59 12.91
C PHE A 36 1.29 -8.83 13.03
N PRO A 37 0.78 -9.41 14.13
CA PRO A 37 -0.65 -9.54 14.32
C PRO A 37 -1.31 -8.16 14.43
N GLU A 38 -2.27 -7.87 13.55
CA GLU A 38 -3.03 -6.61 13.53
C GLU A 38 -4.52 -6.85 13.77
N TYR A 39 -5.07 -6.26 14.83
CA TYR A 39 -6.49 -6.42 15.17
C TYR A 39 -7.29 -5.17 14.79
N LEU A 40 -7.95 -5.20 13.63
CA LEU A 40 -8.82 -4.11 13.18
C LEU A 40 -10.21 -4.20 13.84
N THR A 41 -10.31 -3.70 15.06
CA THR A 41 -11.54 -3.75 15.86
C THR A 41 -11.63 -2.55 16.81
N SER A 42 -12.86 -2.19 17.17
CA SER A 42 -13.15 -1.25 18.26
C SER A 42 -13.24 -1.95 19.63
N GLU A 43 -13.10 -3.28 19.65
CA GLU A 43 -13.10 -4.09 20.86
C GLU A 43 -11.72 -4.09 21.53
N ASP A 44 -11.69 -4.38 22.82
CA ASP A 44 -10.45 -4.58 23.54
C ASP A 44 -9.74 -5.87 23.08
N LYS A 45 -8.48 -5.72 22.63
CA LYS A 45 -7.58 -6.82 22.25
C LYS A 45 -6.30 -6.84 23.07
N SER A 46 -6.29 -6.16 24.22
CA SER A 46 -5.13 -6.05 25.10
C SER A 46 -4.61 -7.42 25.55
N ALA A 47 -5.50 -8.38 25.81
CA ALA A 47 -5.12 -9.73 26.19
C ALA A 47 -4.37 -10.48 25.07
N GLN A 48 -4.86 -10.39 23.83
CA GLN A 48 -4.21 -10.99 22.67
C GLN A 48 -2.84 -10.36 22.41
N ILE A 49 -2.77 -9.02 22.42
CA ILE A 49 -1.50 -8.29 22.23
C ILE A 49 -0.51 -8.66 23.35
N ALA A 50 -0.96 -8.67 24.61
CA ALA A 50 -0.12 -9.04 25.74
C ALA A 50 0.39 -10.47 25.61
N SER A 51 -0.42 -11.41 25.12
CA SER A 51 0.01 -12.79 24.88
C SER A 51 1.17 -12.86 23.88
N HIS A 52 1.09 -12.13 22.76
CA HIS A 52 2.18 -12.07 21.77
C HIS A 52 3.46 -11.46 22.36
N VAL A 53 3.31 -10.38 23.14
CA VAL A 53 4.46 -9.73 23.80
C VAL A 53 5.10 -10.66 24.83
N VAL A 54 4.30 -11.35 25.64
CA VAL A 54 4.81 -12.33 26.61
C VAL A 54 5.54 -13.46 25.91
N GLU A 55 5.00 -14.00 24.81
CA GLU A 55 5.67 -15.03 24.01
C GLU A 55 7.06 -14.55 23.57
N TRP A 56 7.17 -13.36 22.97
CA TRP A 56 8.46 -12.86 22.51
C TRP A 56 9.44 -12.53 23.63
N LEU A 57 8.95 -12.18 24.82
CA LEU A 57 9.79 -11.91 25.98
C LEU A 57 10.23 -13.18 26.72
N THR A 58 9.53 -14.30 26.54
CA THR A 58 9.76 -15.54 27.28
C THR A 58 10.32 -16.67 26.41
N ASP A 59 10.10 -16.63 25.11
CA ASP A 59 10.61 -17.58 24.12
C ASP A 59 11.51 -16.86 23.08
N GLU A 60 12.82 -16.93 23.33
CA GLU A 60 13.83 -16.35 22.44
C GLU A 60 13.82 -17.01 21.05
N THR A 61 13.44 -18.28 20.94
CA THR A 61 13.39 -18.97 19.63
C THR A 61 12.20 -18.48 18.82
N ALA A 62 11.04 -18.28 19.45
CA ALA A 62 9.89 -17.65 18.80
C ALA A 62 10.22 -16.24 18.33
N ARG A 63 10.88 -15.44 19.18
CA ARG A 63 11.33 -14.10 18.82
C ARG A 63 12.33 -14.10 17.67
N ALA A 64 13.34 -14.97 17.70
CA ALA A 64 14.35 -15.08 16.65
C ALA A 64 13.72 -15.42 15.29
N ARG A 65 12.76 -16.36 15.26
CA ARG A 65 12.00 -16.68 14.03
C ARG A 65 11.29 -15.45 13.45
N ARG A 66 10.69 -14.60 14.29
CA ARG A 66 10.04 -13.36 13.84
C ARG A 66 11.02 -12.35 13.27
N VAL A 67 12.17 -12.19 13.92
CA VAL A 67 13.24 -11.32 13.41
C VAL A 67 13.75 -11.81 12.05
N ASP A 68 13.98 -13.12 11.90
CA ASP A 68 14.44 -13.72 10.66
C ASP A 68 13.44 -13.52 9.51
N GLN A 69 12.13 -13.69 9.79
CA GLN A 69 11.08 -13.39 8.81
C GLN A 69 11.15 -11.93 8.34
N LEU A 70 11.30 -10.97 9.26
CA LEU A 70 11.41 -9.54 8.91
C LEU A 70 12.68 -9.22 8.12
N VAL A 71 13.80 -9.87 8.45
CA VAL A 71 15.07 -9.71 7.72
C VAL A 71 14.93 -10.20 6.29
N ARG A 72 14.32 -11.38 6.07
CA ARG A 72 14.06 -11.93 4.74
C ARG A 72 13.14 -11.02 3.93
N LEU A 73 12.02 -10.62 4.54
CA LEU A 73 11.07 -9.71 3.90
C LEU A 73 11.75 -8.40 3.48
N LYS A 74 12.57 -7.81 4.36
CA LYS A 74 13.35 -6.62 4.04
C LYS A 74 14.29 -6.86 2.86
N ALA A 75 15.00 -7.99 2.83
CA ALA A 75 15.89 -8.32 1.73
C ALA A 75 15.15 -8.46 0.39
N GLU A 76 13.90 -8.95 0.41
CA GLU A 76 13.06 -9.13 -0.78
C GLU A 76 12.45 -7.83 -1.31
N VAL A 77 12.13 -6.87 -0.44
CA VAL A 77 11.32 -5.69 -0.83
C VAL A 77 12.07 -4.37 -0.76
N ALA A 78 13.13 -4.25 0.06
CA ALA A 78 13.79 -2.97 0.33
C ALA A 78 14.95 -2.67 -0.64
N HIS A 79 14.77 -2.98 -1.93
CA HIS A 79 15.76 -2.76 -3.00
C HIS A 79 15.92 -1.27 -3.40
N GLY A 80 15.07 -0.38 -2.90
CA GLY A 80 15.06 1.04 -3.26
C GLY A 80 14.56 1.28 -4.69
N GLY A 81 14.61 2.54 -5.15
CA GLY A 81 14.28 2.92 -6.53
C GLY A 81 12.79 2.87 -6.90
N ALA A 82 11.90 2.40 -6.02
CA ALA A 82 10.46 2.37 -6.26
C ALA A 82 9.90 3.76 -6.58
N SER A 83 10.27 4.79 -5.81
CA SER A 83 9.85 6.18 -6.07
C SER A 83 10.40 6.73 -7.38
N SER A 84 11.66 6.42 -7.72
CA SER A 84 12.26 6.83 -8.99
C SER A 84 11.54 6.20 -10.19
N ARG A 85 11.30 4.89 -10.14
CA ARG A 85 10.55 4.16 -11.16
C ARG A 85 9.12 4.69 -11.30
N ALA A 86 8.45 4.98 -10.19
CA ALA A 86 7.11 5.56 -10.20
C ALA A 86 7.12 6.95 -10.85
N ALA A 87 8.11 7.79 -10.54
CA ALA A 87 8.26 9.10 -11.16
C ALA A 87 8.52 8.99 -12.67
N GLU A 88 9.44 8.13 -13.09
CA GLU A 88 9.73 7.85 -14.51
C GLU A 88 8.47 7.38 -15.26
N TYR A 89 7.71 6.46 -14.65
CA TYR A 89 6.46 5.96 -15.21
C TYR A 89 5.41 7.06 -15.42
N ILE A 90 5.20 7.90 -14.40
CA ILE A 90 4.24 9.01 -14.44
C ILE A 90 4.65 10.01 -15.53
N LEU A 91 5.93 10.40 -15.56
CA LEU A 91 6.44 11.34 -16.56
C LEU A 91 6.30 10.78 -17.98
N GLY A 92 6.61 9.50 -18.19
CA GLY A 92 6.42 8.83 -19.47
C GLY A 92 4.95 8.82 -19.92
N HIS A 93 4.02 8.52 -19.01
CA HIS A 93 2.59 8.53 -19.31
C HIS A 93 2.05 9.92 -19.65
N LEU A 94 2.51 10.96 -18.97
CA LEU A 94 2.11 12.34 -19.27
C LEU A 94 2.66 12.81 -20.61
N ALA A 95 3.92 12.48 -20.93
CA ALA A 95 4.52 12.79 -22.23
C ALA A 95 3.80 12.08 -23.39
N ALA A 96 3.40 10.83 -23.21
CA ALA A 96 2.64 10.07 -24.21
C ALA A 96 1.20 10.58 -24.38
N ARG A 97 0.61 11.20 -23.35
CA ARG A 97 -0.75 11.76 -23.35
C ARG A 97 -0.85 13.17 -23.92
N SER A 98 0.18 13.71 -24.55
CA SER A 98 0.17 15.06 -25.11
C SER A 98 -0.70 15.16 -26.37
N ALA A 99 -2.01 14.90 -26.23
CA ALA A 99 -3.02 15.45 -27.11
C ALA A 99 -3.08 16.97 -26.88
N PRO A 100 -3.31 17.78 -27.92
CA PRO A 100 -3.45 19.22 -27.76
C PRO A 100 -4.55 19.49 -26.75
N ALA A 101 -4.25 20.30 -25.73
CA ALA A 101 -5.23 20.71 -24.74
C ALA A 101 -6.45 21.26 -25.48
N SER A 102 -7.61 20.61 -25.31
CA SER A 102 -8.86 21.10 -25.87
C SER A 102 -9.03 22.55 -25.43
N ARG A 103 -9.18 23.44 -26.41
CA ARG A 103 -9.32 24.87 -26.16
C ARG A 103 -10.41 25.07 -25.11
N PRO A 104 -10.15 25.79 -24.00
CA PRO A 104 -11.16 25.94 -22.98
C PRO A 104 -12.41 26.57 -23.58
N HIS A 105 -13.56 25.92 -23.38
CA HIS A 105 -14.85 26.28 -23.99
C HIS A 105 -15.34 27.69 -23.60
N TYR A 106 -14.71 28.33 -22.62
CA TYR A 106 -14.97 29.70 -22.18
C TYR A 106 -14.20 30.76 -22.98
N LEU A 107 -13.26 30.38 -23.85
CA LEU A 107 -12.64 31.30 -24.80
C LEU A 107 -13.54 31.42 -26.04
N SER A 108 -14.29 32.52 -26.13
CA SER A 108 -15.10 32.83 -27.31
C SER A 108 -14.24 32.87 -28.59
N PRO A 109 -14.76 32.40 -29.74
CA PRO A 109 -14.05 32.53 -31.00
C PRO A 109 -13.81 34.01 -31.28
N ALA A 110 -12.59 34.36 -31.68
CA ALA A 110 -12.20 35.73 -31.98
C ALA A 110 -13.17 36.31 -33.01
N THR A 111 -14.01 37.26 -32.59
CA THR A 111 -14.88 38.02 -33.48
C THR A 111 -13.98 38.82 -34.41
N ASN A 112 -13.86 38.35 -35.65
CA ASN A 112 -13.17 39.06 -36.71
C ASN A 112 -13.96 40.35 -36.98
N ARG A 113 -13.54 41.46 -36.37
CA ARG A 113 -14.13 42.77 -36.60
C ARG A 113 -13.36 43.41 -37.75
N GLU A 114 -13.77 43.09 -38.98
CA GLU A 114 -13.41 43.90 -40.15
C GLU A 114 -13.90 45.33 -39.90
N VAL A 115 -12.96 46.24 -39.72
CA VAL A 115 -13.21 47.68 -39.77
C VAL A 115 -13.29 48.04 -41.25
N VAL A 116 -14.49 48.02 -41.82
CA VAL A 116 -14.74 48.67 -43.11
C VAL A 116 -14.83 50.16 -42.85
N GLY A 117 -13.74 50.86 -43.09
CA GLY A 117 -13.75 52.30 -43.33
C GLY A 117 -14.01 52.57 -44.81
N HIS A 118 -15.10 53.26 -45.10
CA HIS A 118 -15.17 54.54 -45.83
C HIS A 118 -16.61 54.89 -46.20
#